data_AF-A0A137QUL9-F1
#
_entry.id   AF-A0A137QUL9-F1
#
_cell.length_a   1.000
_cell.length_b   1.000
_cell.length_c   1.000
_cell.angle_alpha   90.00
_cell.angle_beta   90.00
_cell.angle_gamma   90.00
#
_symmetry.space_group_name_H-M   'P 1'
#
loop_
_entity.id
_entity.type
_entity.pdbx_description
1 polymer ?
#
loop_
_entity_poly.entity_id
_entity_poly.type
_entity_poly.pdbx_seq_one_letter_code
_entity_poly.pdbx_strand_id
1 'polypeptide(L)'
;MDIQDLLQSNSARLLTAYRENIDHVLDLQTTLIRDILPSVVDEFDLSPDATEWATEWLNDTDYGGALPLLTDLDDPLRPGRIYLRPSTEDVIEDQSSLTTSHQPTSGYIASISPTSMLNPFYGYPAASGRGYLQLHHGRRRKRDLARTLVWLFWLRWRPHITVGAVIAALTIVINFGVRKGLPRAPRIFGWRASVSSALRSP
;
A
#
# COMPACT_ATOMS: atom_id res chain seq x y z
N MET A 1 21.15 13.79 24.75
CA MET A 1 19.91 14.20 24.06
C MET A 1 18.77 13.59 24.83
N ASP A 2 17.80 14.40 25.25
CA ASP A 2 16.61 13.90 25.93
C ASP A 2 15.71 13.18 24.91
N ILE A 3 14.96 12.18 25.37
CA ILE A 3 13.98 11.45 24.54
C ILE A 3 12.89 12.41 24.06
N GLN A 4 12.53 13.39 24.89
CA GLN A 4 11.55 14.42 24.56
C GLN A 4 12.01 15.27 23.37
N ASP A 5 13.27 15.73 23.36
CA ASP A 5 13.84 16.50 22.26
C ASP A 5 13.76 15.73 20.92
N LEU A 6 14.04 14.43 20.96
CA LEU A 6 14.03 13.57 19.78
C LEU A 6 12.61 13.36 19.25
N LEU A 7 11.63 13.14 20.13
CA LEU A 7 10.23 13.02 19.74
C LEU A 7 9.69 14.33 19.17
N GLN A 8 10.04 15.46 19.78
CA GLN A 8 9.61 16.78 19.31
C GLN A 8 10.21 17.11 17.94
N SER A 9 11.50 16.79 17.73
CA SER A 9 12.16 16.93 16.44
C SER A 9 11.51 16.05 15.35
N ASN A 10 11.19 14.79 15.68
CA ASN A 10 10.52 13.90 14.75
C ASN A 10 9.09 14.37 14.42
N SER A 11 8.34 14.84 15.42
CA SER A 11 7.00 15.41 15.23
C SER A 11 7.04 16.62 14.29
N ALA A 12 7.97 17.54 14.53
CA ALA A 12 8.16 18.71 13.67
C ALA A 12 8.50 18.30 12.22
N ARG A 13 9.39 17.32 12.04
CA ARG A 13 9.72 16.80 10.70
C ARG A 13 8.52 16.18 10.00
N LEU A 14 7.68 15.43 10.71
CA LEU A 14 6.46 14.84 10.15
C LEU A 14 5.45 15.91 9.75
N LEU A 15 5.25 16.93 10.58
CA LEU A 15 4.36 18.05 10.25
C LEU A 15 4.84 18.83 9.02
N THR A 16 6.15 19.07 8.91
CA THR A 16 6.72 19.71 7.71
C THR A 16 6.48 18.85 6.48
N ALA A 17 6.83 17.55 6.53
CA ALA A 17 6.63 16.65 5.41
C ALA A 17 5.14 16.54 5.02
N TYR A 18 4.23 16.51 6.00
CA TYR A 18 2.79 16.51 5.74
C TYR A 18 2.35 17.77 5.00
N ARG A 19 2.76 18.95 5.49
CA ARG A 19 2.43 20.25 4.85
C ARG A 19 3.00 20.38 3.45
N GLU A 20 4.20 19.88 3.22
CA GLU A 20 4.84 19.91 1.89
C GLU A 20 4.16 18.98 0.88
N ASN A 21 3.51 17.91 1.35
CA ASN A 21 2.91 16.90 0.46
C ASN A 21 1.37 16.97 0.39
N ILE A 22 0.70 17.78 1.22
CA ILE A 22 -0.77 17.82 1.25
C ILE A 22 -1.36 18.28 -0.08
N ASP A 23 -0.74 19.27 -0.73
CA ASP A 23 -1.19 19.79 -2.02
C ASP A 23 -1.15 18.69 -3.10
N HIS A 24 -0.11 17.85 -3.10
CA HIS A 24 0.00 16.70 -4.01
C HIS A 24 -1.08 15.65 -3.76
N VAL A 25 -1.48 15.45 -2.50
CA VAL A 25 -2.59 14.54 -2.16
C VAL A 25 -3.91 15.10 -2.68
N LEU A 26 -4.15 16.40 -2.51
CA LEU A 26 -5.35 17.06 -3.01
C LEU A 26 -5.41 17.08 -4.55
N ASP A 27 -4.29 17.25 -5.23
CA ASP A 27 -4.20 17.15 -6.69
C ASP A 27 -4.52 15.73 -7.17
N LEU A 28 -3.97 14.71 -6.48
CA LEU A 28 -4.25 13.31 -6.79
C LEU A 28 -5.73 12.98 -6.56
N GLN A 29 -6.30 13.45 -5.45
CA GLN A 29 -7.71 13.30 -5.11
C GLN A 29 -8.60 13.93 -6.20
N THR A 30 -8.24 15.14 -6.63
CA THR A 30 -8.94 15.84 -7.72
C THR A 30 -8.87 15.05 -9.02
N THR A 31 -7.71 14.49 -9.36
CA THR A 31 -7.51 13.65 -10.56
C THR A 31 -8.37 12.38 -10.47
N LEU A 32 -8.39 11.72 -9.31
CA LEU A 32 -9.19 10.51 -9.09
C LEU A 32 -10.67 10.79 -9.26
N ILE A 33 -11.18 11.87 -8.65
CA ILE A 33 -12.60 12.22 -8.69
C ILE A 33 -13.02 12.70 -10.09
N ARG A 34 -12.23 13.57 -10.72
CA ARG A 34 -12.64 14.20 -11.99
C ARG A 34 -12.36 13.35 -13.21
N ASP A 35 -11.21 12.68 -13.26
CA ASP A 35 -10.74 12.05 -14.48
C ASP A 35 -10.94 10.53 -14.47
N ILE A 36 -10.76 9.89 -13.30
CA ILE A 36 -10.76 8.43 -13.21
C ILE A 36 -12.14 7.90 -12.82
N LEU A 37 -12.80 8.49 -11.83
CA LEU A 37 -14.07 7.99 -11.31
C LEU A 37 -15.16 7.89 -12.39
N PRO A 38 -15.35 8.85 -13.32
CA PRO A 38 -16.35 8.71 -14.38
C PRO A 38 -16.06 7.50 -15.28
N SER A 39 -14.79 7.27 -15.62
CA SER A 39 -14.41 6.11 -16.43
C SER A 39 -14.69 4.79 -15.71
N VAL A 40 -14.51 4.73 -14.39
CA VAL A 40 -14.80 3.55 -13.57
C VAL A 40 -16.31 3.33 -13.48
N VAL A 41 -17.09 4.40 -13.32
CA VAL A 41 -18.57 4.33 -13.30
C VAL A 41 -19.09 3.74 -14.60
N ASP A 42 -18.59 4.24 -15.74
CA ASP A 42 -18.98 3.75 -17.07
C ASP A 42 -18.53 2.31 -17.33
N GLU A 43 -17.31 1.93 -16.90
CA GLU A 43 -16.77 0.59 -17.13
C GLU A 43 -17.45 -0.50 -16.29
N PHE A 44 -17.83 -0.16 -15.05
CA PHE A 44 -18.43 -1.12 -14.10
C PHE A 44 -19.94 -1.01 -13.97
N ASP A 45 -20.58 -0.09 -14.72
CA ASP A 45 -22.02 0.20 -14.66
C ASP A 45 -22.48 0.44 -13.21
N LEU A 46 -21.72 1.31 -12.49
CA LEU A 46 -21.96 1.57 -11.08
C LEU A 46 -23.31 2.27 -10.88
N SER A 47 -24.03 1.86 -9.84
CA SER A 47 -25.26 2.56 -9.45
C SER A 47 -24.95 4.00 -9.01
N PRO A 48 -25.91 4.94 -9.13
CA PRO A 48 -25.73 6.31 -8.67
C PRO A 48 -25.35 6.35 -7.18
N ASP A 49 -25.97 5.52 -6.34
CA ASP A 49 -25.67 5.43 -4.91
C ASP A 49 -24.20 5.00 -4.65
N ALA A 50 -23.69 4.04 -5.43
CA ALA A 50 -22.30 3.59 -5.31
C ALA A 50 -21.32 4.67 -5.78
N THR A 51 -21.71 5.45 -6.79
CA THR A 51 -20.94 6.58 -7.30
C THR A 51 -20.86 7.72 -6.29
N GLU A 52 -21.98 8.06 -5.67
CA GLU A 52 -22.05 9.06 -4.59
C GLU A 52 -21.19 8.62 -3.40
N TRP A 53 -21.33 7.37 -2.95
CA TRP A 53 -20.51 6.82 -1.89
C TRP A 53 -19.01 6.85 -2.22
N ALA A 54 -18.62 6.48 -3.44
CA ALA A 54 -17.22 6.54 -3.86
C ALA A 54 -16.71 7.98 -3.92
N THR A 55 -17.55 8.92 -4.33
CA THR A 55 -17.22 10.36 -4.38
C THR A 55 -17.07 10.93 -2.96
N GLU A 56 -17.95 10.56 -2.04
CA GLU A 56 -17.88 10.94 -0.62
C GLU A 56 -16.61 10.38 0.01
N TRP A 57 -16.35 9.08 -0.18
CA TRP A 57 -15.15 8.43 0.33
C TRP A 57 -13.86 9.03 -0.23
N LEU A 58 -13.82 9.35 -1.53
CA LEU A 58 -12.68 10.01 -2.13
C LEU A 58 -12.52 11.45 -1.65
N ASN A 59 -13.59 12.15 -1.26
CA ASN A 59 -13.53 13.51 -0.70
C ASN A 59 -13.15 13.55 0.78
N ASP A 60 -13.17 12.42 1.49
CA ASP A 60 -12.77 12.34 2.89
C ASP A 60 -11.26 12.55 3.04
N THR A 61 -10.87 13.80 3.29
CA THR A 61 -9.48 14.20 3.57
C THR A 61 -9.05 13.88 5.00
N ASP A 62 -9.98 13.45 5.85
CA ASP A 62 -9.78 13.36 7.29
C ASP A 62 -9.39 11.93 7.73
N TYR A 63 -8.99 11.10 6.75
CA TYR A 63 -8.55 9.72 6.96
C TYR A 63 -9.59 8.85 7.69
N GLY A 64 -10.87 8.97 7.33
CA GLY A 64 -11.91 8.01 7.72
C GLY A 64 -12.82 8.44 8.88
N GLY A 65 -13.18 9.71 8.97
CA GLY A 65 -14.29 10.18 9.82
C GLY A 65 -14.02 11.47 10.61
N ALA A 66 -14.90 11.73 11.60
CA ALA A 66 -14.92 12.92 12.46
C ALA A 66 -13.76 13.02 13.47
N LEU A 67 -12.57 12.57 13.09
CA LEU A 67 -11.39 12.76 13.90
C LEU A 67 -11.00 14.25 13.86
N PRO A 68 -10.77 14.89 15.02
CA PRO A 68 -10.26 16.25 15.05
C PRO A 68 -9.00 16.35 14.21
N LEU A 69 -8.79 17.47 13.52
CA LEU A 69 -7.55 17.72 12.80
C LEU A 69 -6.36 17.42 13.71
N LEU A 70 -5.23 16.97 13.13
CA LEU A 70 -4.03 16.66 13.90
C LEU A 70 -3.53 17.85 14.75
N THR A 71 -3.90 19.07 14.37
CA THR A 71 -3.63 20.30 15.12
C THR A 71 -4.54 20.48 16.35
N ASP A 72 -5.71 19.88 16.34
CA ASP A 72 -6.71 19.93 17.41
C ASP A 72 -6.59 18.74 18.38
N LEU A 73 -5.83 17.71 17.99
CA LEU A 73 -5.53 16.58 18.86
C LEU A 73 -4.60 17.04 20.00
N ASP A 74 -5.07 16.88 21.24
CA ASP A 74 -4.35 17.28 22.44
C ASP A 74 -2.96 16.62 22.48
N ASP A 75 -1.89 17.42 22.56
CA ASP A 75 -0.51 16.94 22.47
C ASP A 75 -0.18 16.06 23.69
N PRO A 76 -0.04 14.72 23.53
CA PRO A 76 0.15 13.80 24.63
C PRO A 76 1.52 13.99 25.30
N LEU A 77 2.43 14.73 24.67
CA LEU A 77 3.78 14.97 25.19
C LEU A 77 3.87 16.21 26.06
N ARG A 78 2.80 17.01 26.21
CA ARG A 78 2.80 18.15 27.12
C ARG A 78 2.99 17.69 28.57
N PRO A 79 4.19 17.87 29.16
CA PRO A 79 4.46 17.44 30.53
C PRO A 79 3.71 18.38 31.45
N GLY A 80 2.56 17.97 31.96
CA GLY A 80 1.79 18.81 32.89
C GLY A 80 0.27 18.59 32.90
N ARG A 81 -0.31 17.91 31.92
CA ARG A 81 -1.72 17.47 32.00
C ARG A 81 -1.82 16.04 32.53
N ILE A 82 -1.31 15.82 33.74
CA ILE A 82 -1.95 14.81 34.58
C ILE A 82 -3.34 15.36 34.82
N TYR A 83 -4.34 14.69 34.24
CA TYR A 83 -5.75 14.99 34.36
C TYR A 83 -6.13 15.30 35.82
N LEU A 84 -6.09 16.57 36.21
CA LEU A 84 -7.13 17.14 37.04
C LEU A 84 -8.38 17.13 36.16
N ARG A 85 -8.94 15.92 35.97
CA ARG A 85 -10.36 15.77 35.66
C ARG A 85 -11.02 16.60 36.75
N PRO A 86 -11.75 17.68 36.42
CA PRO A 86 -12.59 18.33 37.41
C PRO A 86 -13.53 17.24 37.86
N SER A 87 -13.27 16.68 39.04
CA SER A 87 -14.25 15.89 39.74
C SER A 87 -15.36 16.90 39.95
N THR A 88 -16.45 16.77 39.20
CA THR A 88 -17.71 17.41 39.54
C THR A 88 -18.12 16.79 40.87
N GLU A 89 -17.49 17.26 41.96
CA GLU A 89 -18.04 17.22 43.30
C GLU A 89 -19.29 18.10 43.23
N ASP A 90 -20.44 17.43 43.18
CA ASP A 90 -21.59 17.72 44.04
C ASP A 90 -22.80 16.92 43.55
N VAL A 91 -22.86 15.63 43.92
CA VAL A 91 -24.10 15.01 44.41
C VAL A 91 -23.73 13.95 45.45
N ILE A 92 -24.22 14.19 46.67
CA ILE A 92 -24.05 13.43 47.91
C ILE A 92 -25.06 12.27 47.99
N GLU A 93 -24.65 11.20 48.70
CA GLU A 93 -25.44 10.08 49.29
C GLU A 93 -26.03 9.02 48.31
N ASP A 94 -25.87 7.71 48.51
CA ASP A 94 -25.86 6.95 49.76
C ASP A 94 -25.29 5.51 49.57
N GLN A 95 -24.75 4.94 50.66
CA GLN A 95 -24.67 3.52 51.02
C GLN A 95 -24.05 2.46 50.07
N SER A 96 -22.84 2.01 50.40
CA SER A 96 -22.60 0.73 51.13
C SER A 96 -21.20 0.16 50.90
N SER A 97 -20.56 -0.13 52.02
CA SER A 97 -19.22 -0.69 52.22
C SER A 97 -18.97 -2.06 51.59
N LEU A 98 -17.83 -2.21 50.91
CA LEU A 98 -17.05 -3.45 50.95
C LEU A 98 -15.55 -3.16 50.78
N THR A 99 -14.88 -3.04 51.92
CA THR A 99 -13.44 -2.92 52.05
C THR A 99 -12.78 -4.22 51.59
N THR A 100 -12.15 -4.22 50.41
CA THR A 100 -11.22 -5.29 50.04
C THR A 100 -9.79 -4.78 50.22
N SER A 101 -9.18 -5.21 51.32
CA SER A 101 -7.76 -5.08 51.60
C SER A 101 -6.99 -5.96 50.60
N HIS A 102 -6.24 -5.33 49.69
CA HIS A 102 -5.31 -6.03 48.81
C HIS A 102 -3.87 -5.69 49.20
N GLN A 103 -3.30 -6.64 49.93
CA GLN A 103 -1.88 -6.84 50.18
C GLN A 103 -1.12 -7.00 48.86
N PRO A 104 0.08 -6.41 48.70
CA PRO A 104 0.91 -6.60 47.52
C PRO A 104 1.58 -7.99 47.56
N THR A 105 0.85 -9.02 47.13
CA THR A 105 1.41 -10.35 46.92
C THR A 105 2.10 -10.40 45.55
N SER A 106 3.42 -10.45 45.63
CA SER A 106 4.33 -10.77 44.54
C SER A 106 3.90 -12.02 43.76
N GLY A 107 3.86 -11.90 42.42
CA GLY A 107 4.27 -13.00 41.54
C GLY A 107 3.22 -13.88 40.86
N TYR A 108 1.92 -13.60 40.97
CA TYR A 108 0.91 -14.33 40.17
C TYR A 108 0.36 -13.42 39.09
N ILE A 109 0.86 -13.59 37.87
CA ILE A 109 0.26 -13.03 36.66
C ILE A 109 -1.15 -13.65 36.57
N ALA A 110 -2.16 -12.88 36.97
CA ALA A 110 -3.54 -13.26 36.81
C ALA A 110 -3.75 -13.61 35.34
N SER A 111 -4.20 -14.83 35.07
CA SER A 111 -4.56 -15.25 33.72
C SER A 111 -5.82 -14.48 33.32
N ILE A 112 -5.65 -13.28 32.77
CA ILE A 112 -6.74 -12.48 32.22
C ILE A 112 -7.37 -13.31 31.11
N SER A 113 -8.69 -13.49 31.18
CA SER A 113 -9.44 -14.22 30.15
C SER A 113 -9.16 -13.61 28.77
N PRO A 114 -8.98 -14.41 27.71
CA PRO A 114 -8.79 -13.90 26.35
C PRO A 114 -9.91 -12.94 25.92
N THR A 115 -11.11 -13.12 26.47
CA THR A 115 -12.31 -12.33 26.22
C THR A 115 -12.56 -11.22 27.26
N SER A 116 -11.57 -10.89 28.11
CA SER A 116 -11.72 -9.76 29.01
C SER A 116 -11.54 -8.44 28.25
N MET A 117 -12.40 -7.46 28.49
CA MET A 117 -12.22 -6.09 27.97
C MET A 117 -10.94 -5.40 28.47
N LEU A 118 -10.31 -5.93 29.53
CA LEU A 118 -9.02 -5.46 30.04
C LEU A 118 -7.83 -6.15 29.36
N ASN A 119 -8.08 -7.05 28.38
CA ASN A 119 -7.03 -7.62 27.56
C ASN A 119 -6.64 -6.61 26.46
N PRO A 120 -5.41 -6.06 26.46
CA PRO A 120 -4.97 -5.15 25.39
C PRO A 120 -4.93 -5.83 24.01
N PHE A 121 -5.03 -7.16 23.96
CA PHE A 121 -5.12 -7.95 22.74
C PHE A 121 -6.53 -8.48 22.47
N TYR A 122 -7.59 -7.88 23.02
CA TYR A 122 -8.97 -8.27 22.76
C TYR A 122 -9.25 -8.34 21.25
N GLY A 123 -9.76 -9.48 20.78
CA GLY A 123 -10.00 -9.74 19.35
C GLY A 123 -8.81 -10.32 18.57
N TYR A 124 -7.62 -10.43 19.19
CA TYR A 124 -6.47 -11.12 18.59
C TYR A 124 -6.24 -12.48 19.27
N PRO A 125 -5.98 -13.56 18.50
CA PRO A 125 -5.69 -14.88 19.06
C PRO A 125 -4.28 -14.91 19.66
N ALA A 126 -4.14 -14.37 20.87
CA ALA A 126 -2.93 -14.45 21.66
C ALA A 126 -3.03 -15.63 22.63
N ALA A 127 -2.22 -16.67 22.42
CA ALA A 127 -2.06 -17.75 23.38
C ALA A 127 -0.98 -17.34 24.40
N SER A 128 -1.38 -17.06 25.64
CA SER A 128 -0.46 -16.82 26.75
C SER A 128 0.09 -18.14 27.28
N GLY A 129 1.14 -18.67 26.65
CA GLY A 129 1.93 -19.79 27.17
C GLY A 129 2.99 -19.31 28.16
N ARG A 130 3.22 -20.08 29.25
CA ARG A 130 4.16 -19.78 30.34
C ARG A 130 5.43 -19.06 29.88
N GLY A 131 5.56 -17.79 30.28
CA GLY A 131 6.82 -17.06 30.38
C GLY A 131 7.35 -16.36 29.14
N TYR A 132 6.84 -16.64 27.93
CA TYR A 132 7.26 -15.94 26.72
C TYR A 132 6.07 -15.75 25.78
N LEU A 133 5.77 -14.48 25.45
CA LEU A 133 4.78 -14.10 24.43
C LEU A 133 5.30 -14.50 23.05
N GLN A 134 5.27 -15.79 22.71
CA GLN A 134 5.54 -16.25 21.36
C GLN A 134 4.27 -16.09 20.52
N LEU A 135 4.29 -15.07 19.66
CA LEU A 135 3.35 -14.93 18.54
C LEU A 135 3.51 -16.12 17.59
N HIS A 136 2.83 -17.23 17.87
CA HIS A 136 2.92 -18.47 17.09
C HIS A 136 2.31 -18.39 15.68
N HIS A 137 1.91 -17.19 15.22
CA HIS A 137 1.20 -16.99 13.96
C HIS A 137 2.08 -16.64 12.74
N GLY A 138 3.40 -16.82 12.83
CA GLY A 138 4.35 -16.32 11.84
C GLY A 138 4.50 -17.09 10.51
N ARG A 139 3.90 -18.28 10.32
CA ARG A 139 4.25 -19.14 9.16
C ARG A 139 3.21 -19.24 8.03
N ARG A 140 1.91 -19.15 8.33
CA ARG A 140 0.88 -19.23 7.26
C ARG A 140 0.72 -17.92 6.50
N ARG A 141 0.64 -16.78 7.20
CA ARG A 141 0.44 -15.44 6.60
C ARG A 141 1.60 -14.97 5.71
N LYS A 142 2.84 -15.43 5.99
CA LYS A 142 4.00 -15.13 5.13
C LYS A 142 3.86 -15.70 3.72
N ARG A 143 3.17 -16.85 3.57
CA ARG A 143 2.95 -17.46 2.25
C ARG A 143 1.92 -16.67 1.45
N ASP A 144 0.87 -16.20 2.11
CA ASP A 144 -0.18 -15.43 1.44
C ASP A 144 0.36 -14.05 1.03
N LEU A 145 1.17 -13.42 1.88
CA LEU A 145 1.88 -12.19 1.54
C LEU A 145 2.91 -12.38 0.42
N ALA A 146 3.66 -13.48 0.42
CA ALA A 146 4.57 -13.79 -0.68
C ALA A 146 3.81 -14.02 -2.00
N ARG A 147 2.65 -14.69 -1.94
CA ARG A 147 1.79 -14.90 -3.12
C ARG A 147 1.24 -13.59 -3.66
N THR A 148 0.76 -12.69 -2.79
CA THR A 148 0.26 -11.40 -3.24
C THR A 148 1.37 -10.53 -3.82
N LEU A 149 2.56 -10.51 -3.21
CA LEU A 149 3.72 -9.79 -3.75
C LEU A 149 4.17 -10.36 -5.11
N VAL A 150 4.24 -11.68 -5.26
CA VAL A 150 4.56 -12.32 -6.54
C VAL A 150 3.50 -11.99 -7.59
N TRP A 151 2.22 -11.97 -7.22
CA TRP A 151 1.13 -11.63 -8.11
C TRP A 151 1.16 -10.16 -8.54
N LEU A 152 1.41 -9.23 -7.61
CA LEU A 152 1.58 -7.80 -7.90
C LEU A 152 2.83 -7.53 -8.75
N PHE A 153 3.94 -8.21 -8.45
CA PHE A 153 5.15 -8.16 -9.25
C PHE A 153 4.87 -8.66 -10.67
N TRP A 154 4.14 -9.75 -10.82
CA TRP A 154 3.73 -10.25 -12.13
C TRP A 154 2.86 -9.25 -12.89
N LEU A 155 1.87 -8.65 -12.23
CA LEU A 155 1.01 -7.61 -12.83
C LEU A 155 1.83 -6.41 -13.33
N ARG A 156 2.76 -5.93 -12.49
CA ARG A 156 3.59 -4.76 -12.82
C ARG A 156 4.56 -5.04 -13.98
N TRP A 157 5.06 -6.27 -14.11
CA TRP A 157 6.07 -6.61 -15.12
C TRP A 157 5.52 -7.30 -16.36
N ARG A 158 4.24 -7.70 -16.37
CA ARG A 158 3.56 -8.32 -17.52
C ARG A 158 3.78 -7.58 -18.85
N PRO A 159 3.65 -6.24 -18.96
CA PRO A 159 3.90 -5.56 -20.24
C PRO A 159 5.38 -5.62 -20.67
N HIS A 160 6.32 -5.53 -19.74
CA HIS A 160 7.75 -5.60 -20.06
C HIS A 160 8.18 -7.01 -20.50
N ILE A 161 7.67 -8.04 -19.83
CA ILE A 161 7.97 -9.44 -20.17
C ILE A 161 7.40 -9.80 -21.55
N THR A 162 6.18 -9.35 -21.87
CA THR A 162 5.55 -9.60 -23.18
C THR A 162 6.32 -8.92 -24.31
N VAL A 163 6.71 -7.65 -24.15
CA VAL A 163 7.56 -6.94 -25.14
C VAL A 163 8.91 -7.64 -25.31
N GLY A 164 9.56 -8.00 -24.20
CA GLY A 164 10.84 -8.73 -24.23
C GLY A 164 10.72 -10.08 -24.94
N ALA A 165 9.65 -10.84 -24.69
CA ALA A 165 9.38 -12.12 -25.35
C ALA A 165 9.14 -11.97 -26.86
N VAL A 166 8.44 -10.91 -27.30
CA VAL A 166 8.24 -10.62 -28.73
C VAL A 166 9.56 -10.26 -29.41
N ILE A 167 10.39 -9.43 -28.78
CA ILE A 167 11.73 -9.09 -29.31
C ILE A 167 12.61 -10.35 -29.39
N ALA A 168 12.61 -11.17 -28.35
CA ALA A 168 13.33 -12.45 -28.34
C ALA A 168 12.85 -13.37 -29.48
N ALA A 169 11.54 -13.52 -29.67
CA ALA A 169 10.98 -14.31 -30.76
C ALA A 169 11.40 -13.77 -32.14
N LEU A 170 11.35 -12.45 -32.36
CA LEU A 170 11.81 -11.82 -33.60
C LEU A 170 13.30 -12.08 -33.86
N THR A 171 14.16 -11.92 -32.85
CA THR A 171 15.60 -12.20 -33.01
C THR A 171 15.87 -13.66 -33.33
N ILE A 172 15.10 -14.60 -32.78
CA ILE A 172 15.18 -16.02 -33.11
C ILE A 172 14.77 -16.24 -34.58
N VAL A 173 13.65 -15.67 -35.02
CA VAL A 173 13.17 -15.81 -36.41
C VAL A 173 14.20 -15.25 -37.41
N ILE A 174 14.78 -14.07 -37.13
CA ILE A 174 15.83 -13.46 -37.96
C ILE A 174 17.07 -14.37 -38.01
N ASN A 175 17.56 -14.83 -36.86
CA ASN A 175 18.73 -15.72 -36.81
C ASN A 175 18.48 -17.05 -37.54
N PHE A 176 17.28 -17.62 -37.42
CA PHE A 176 16.91 -18.83 -38.15
C PHE A 176 16.77 -18.58 -39.66
N GLY A 177 16.23 -17.44 -40.07
CA GLY A 177 16.11 -17.06 -41.48
C GLY A 177 17.48 -16.83 -42.14
N VAL A 178 18.41 -16.17 -41.45
CA VAL A 178 19.78 -15.98 -41.91
C VAL A 178 20.52 -17.32 -42.00
N ARG A 179 20.38 -18.19 -40.99
CA ARG A 179 21.06 -19.50 -40.96
C ARG A 179 20.50 -20.51 -41.96
N LYS A 180 19.20 -20.48 -42.25
CA LYS A 180 18.59 -21.38 -43.25
C LYS A 180 18.88 -20.98 -44.69
N GLY A 181 19.67 -19.91 -44.88
CA GLY A 181 20.11 -19.45 -46.18
C GLY A 181 18.95 -18.77 -46.89
N LEU A 182 19.12 -17.48 -47.21
CA LEU A 182 18.44 -16.96 -48.38
C LEU A 182 18.69 -17.99 -49.50
N PRO A 183 17.65 -18.50 -50.18
CA PRO A 183 17.86 -19.32 -51.36
C PRO A 183 18.83 -18.53 -52.23
N ARG A 184 20.03 -19.08 -52.43
CA ARG A 184 21.09 -18.45 -53.20
C ARG A 184 20.42 -17.93 -54.46
N ALA A 185 20.33 -16.60 -54.58
CA ALA A 185 19.74 -15.99 -55.76
C ALA A 185 20.36 -16.70 -56.96
N PRO A 186 19.55 -17.24 -57.90
CA PRO A 186 20.10 -17.93 -59.05
C PRO A 186 21.08 -16.95 -59.68
N ARG A 187 22.36 -17.34 -59.71
CA ARG A 187 23.38 -16.59 -60.44
C ARG A 187 22.81 -16.40 -61.83
N ILE A 188 22.34 -15.20 -62.15
CA ILE A 188 21.97 -14.78 -63.49
C ILE A 188 23.30 -14.76 -64.24
N PHE A 189 23.67 -15.95 -64.71
CA PHE A 189 24.89 -16.24 -65.40
C PHE A 189 24.62 -15.93 -66.87
N GLY A 190 25.25 -14.84 -67.32
CA GLY A 190 25.34 -14.50 -68.73
C GLY A 190 24.08 -13.84 -69.27
N TRP A 191 24.25 -12.66 -69.85
CA TRP A 191 23.97 -12.39 -71.25
C TRP A 191 24.62 -11.03 -71.51
N ARG A 192 25.96 -11.06 -71.52
CA ARG A 192 26.80 -9.93 -71.91
C ARG A 192 27.49 -10.31 -73.21
N ALA A 193 26.73 -10.37 -74.30
CA ALA A 193 27.27 -10.43 -75.66
C ALA A 193 26.15 -10.18 -76.68
N SER A 194 25.97 -8.94 -77.13
CA SER A 194 25.79 -8.59 -78.54
C SER A 194 25.53 -7.09 -78.68
N VAL A 195 26.59 -6.29 -78.73
CA VAL A 195 26.54 -4.93 -79.27
C VAL A 195 27.81 -4.73 -80.09
N SER A 196 27.81 -5.24 -81.31
CA SER A 196 28.84 -4.88 -82.31
C SER A 196 28.44 -5.32 -83.71
N SER A 197 27.45 -4.65 -84.32
CA SER A 197 27.30 -4.60 -85.78
C SER A 197 26.13 -3.69 -86.22
N ALA A 198 26.26 -2.37 -86.08
CA ALA A 198 25.36 -1.45 -86.78
C ALA A 198 25.96 -0.04 -86.96
N LEU A 199 27.21 0.06 -87.43
CA LEU A 199 27.77 1.33 -87.92
C LEU A 199 28.73 1.04 -89.07
N ARG A 200 28.17 0.79 -90.25
CA ARG A 200 28.84 1.04 -91.54
C ARG A 200 27.80 1.27 -92.63
N SER A 201 27.34 2.52 -92.73
CA SER A 201 26.99 3.20 -93.98
C SER A 201 28.29 3.62 -94.70
N PRO A 202 28.29 4.06 -95.97
CA PRO A 202 27.17 4.35 -96.88
C PRO A 202 27.04 3.39 -98.07
#